data_AF-A0A9W8Y006-F1
#
_entry.id   AF-A0A9W8Y006-F1
#
_cell.length_a   1.000
_cell.length_b   1.000
_cell.length_c   1.000
_cell.angle_alpha   90.00
_cell.angle_beta   90.00
_cell.angle_gamma   90.00
#
_symmetry.space_group_name_H-M   'P 1'
#
loop_
_entity.id
_entity.type
_entity.pdbx_description
1 polymer ?
#
loop_
_entity_poly.entity_id
_entity_poly.type
_entity_poly.pdbx_seq_one_letter_code
_entity_poly.pdbx_strand_id
1 'polypeptide(L)'
;MGLSIRLPLSNLVWFPWGNVRITVDKYIETTLTTKNSILTTPNDIETVFRDSHTHLKANSNDSGHYMYQLLGVCLGLISGQEWRLLRKATEAPFTRTATTSYVDGVLNHANQHIPSLCASKPEKWHLRPQADLRVYPFLALADILYGTLSPNLKARLLTIIPGRDSVFAHMMMGGVTRYAWAKYLPLQANREMRSFKQAWARWNDDAHSGALVKATEKRQRPVPIIAMYAAVSNGSISREALLQTLDECSSPISTCPSPH
;
A
#
# COMPACT_ATOMS: atom_id res chain seq x y z
N MET A 1 -27.19 -1.93 -22.55
CA MET A 1 -27.40 -3.38 -22.68
C MET A 1 -26.12 -3.99 -23.24
N GLY A 2 -25.27 -4.56 -22.37
CA GLY A 2 -24.06 -5.26 -22.80
C GLY A 2 -24.33 -6.76 -22.75
N LEU A 3 -24.26 -7.43 -23.90
CA LEU A 3 -24.46 -8.88 -24.00
C LEU A 3 -23.19 -9.59 -23.47
N SER A 4 -23.26 -10.17 -22.28
CA SER A 4 -22.22 -11.06 -21.76
C SER A 4 -22.43 -12.45 -22.34
N ILE A 5 -21.52 -12.91 -23.20
CA ILE A 5 -21.57 -14.26 -23.76
C ILE A 5 -20.54 -15.11 -23.00
N ARG A 6 -21.02 -16.08 -22.22
CA ARG A 6 -20.19 -17.15 -21.64
C ARG A 6 -20.15 -18.30 -22.65
N LEU A 7 -18.98 -18.58 -23.22
CA LEU A 7 -18.77 -19.78 -24.03
C LEU A 7 -17.77 -20.69 -23.29
N PRO A 8 -18.17 -21.93 -22.94
CA PRO A 8 -17.20 -22.97 -22.62
C PRO A 8 -16.62 -23.49 -23.93
N LEU A 9 -15.31 -23.38 -24.14
CA LEU A 9 -14.64 -24.03 -25.25
C LEU A 9 -13.45 -24.84 -24.73
N SER A 10 -13.59 -26.16 -24.85
CA SER A 10 -12.50 -27.10 -24.99
C SER A 10 -11.81 -26.84 -26.33
N ASN A 11 -10.82 -25.95 -26.36
CA ASN A 11 -9.91 -25.82 -27.50
C ASN A 11 -8.52 -25.39 -27.02
N LEU A 12 -7.53 -26.23 -27.36
CA LEU A 12 -6.10 -26.00 -27.14
C LEU A 12 -5.66 -24.70 -27.83
N VAL A 13 -5.03 -23.79 -27.07
CA VAL A 13 -4.29 -22.65 -27.64
C VAL A 13 -2.83 -22.84 -27.31
N TRP A 14 -2.03 -23.09 -28.35
CA TRP A 14 -0.56 -23.09 -28.30
C TRP A 14 -0.05 -21.65 -28.20
N PHE A 15 0.76 -21.36 -27.19
CA PHE A 15 1.64 -20.19 -27.17
C PHE A 15 3.10 -20.69 -27.17
N PRO A 16 3.99 -20.18 -28.04
CA PRO A 16 5.35 -20.69 -28.18
C PRO A 16 6.28 -20.01 -27.18
N TRP A 17 6.18 -20.33 -25.89
CA TRP A 17 7.20 -19.98 -24.89
C TRP A 17 7.24 -21.05 -23.79
N GLY A 18 8.25 -21.93 -23.85
CA GLY A 18 8.63 -22.82 -22.75
C GLY A 18 7.65 -23.98 -22.44
N ASN A 19 8.20 -25.16 -22.14
CA ASN A 19 7.46 -26.39 -21.91
C ASN A 19 6.68 -26.40 -20.58
N VAL A 20 5.58 -25.66 -20.48
CA VAL A 20 4.59 -25.84 -19.40
C VAL A 20 3.20 -25.96 -20.00
N ARG A 21 2.63 -27.17 -19.98
CA ARG A 21 1.22 -27.40 -20.30
C ARG A 21 0.40 -27.05 -19.08
N ILE A 22 -0.25 -25.89 -19.09
CA ILE A 22 -1.25 -25.54 -18.08
C ILE A 22 -2.64 -25.71 -18.71
N THR A 23 -3.37 -26.73 -18.27
CA THR A 23 -4.79 -26.87 -18.57
C THR A 23 -5.54 -25.94 -17.62
N VAL A 24 -5.73 -24.70 -18.05
CA VAL A 24 -6.39 -23.65 -17.25
C VAL A 24 -7.88 -23.66 -17.58
N ASP A 25 -8.75 -23.77 -16.58
CA ASP A 25 -10.17 -23.42 -16.70
C ASP A 25 -10.29 -21.88 -16.83
N LYS A 26 -9.94 -21.34 -18.01
CA LYS A 26 -9.97 -19.90 -18.30
C LYS A 26 -11.39 -19.43 -18.59
N TYR A 27 -11.89 -18.52 -17.77
CA TYR A 27 -12.85 -17.54 -18.26
C TYR A 27 -12.07 -16.40 -18.91
N ILE A 28 -12.35 -16.13 -20.18
CA ILE A 28 -11.88 -14.93 -20.86
C ILE A 28 -13.01 -13.92 -20.76
N GLU A 29 -12.79 -12.85 -20.00
CA GLU A 29 -13.66 -11.69 -20.05
C GLU A 29 -13.13 -10.76 -21.14
N THR A 30 -13.93 -10.56 -22.19
CA THR A 30 -13.59 -9.66 -23.29
C THR A 30 -14.44 -8.42 -23.18
N THR A 31 -13.87 -7.32 -22.69
CA THR A 31 -14.37 -5.97 -22.98
C THR A 31 -13.78 -5.53 -24.32
N LEU A 32 -14.46 -4.62 -25.03
CA LEU A 32 -14.29 -4.29 -26.47
C LEU A 32 -12.85 -4.00 -26.96
N THR A 33 -11.84 -3.93 -26.09
CA THR A 33 -10.44 -3.66 -26.44
C THR A 33 -9.39 -4.47 -25.67
N THR A 34 -9.76 -5.31 -24.69
CA THR A 34 -8.78 -5.95 -23.78
C THR A 34 -9.18 -7.39 -23.43
N LYS A 35 -8.21 -8.31 -23.50
CA LYS A 35 -8.40 -9.72 -23.15
C LYS A 35 -7.85 -9.98 -21.75
N ASN A 36 -8.74 -10.16 -20.79
CA ASN A 36 -8.34 -10.49 -19.42
C ASN A 36 -8.47 -12.01 -19.20
N SER A 37 -7.42 -12.63 -18.67
CA SER A 37 -7.45 -14.04 -18.24
C SER A 37 -7.66 -14.08 -16.73
N ILE A 38 -8.73 -14.73 -16.27
CA ILE A 38 -9.03 -14.87 -14.84
C ILE A 38 -8.51 -16.24 -14.38
N LEU A 39 -7.66 -16.25 -13.36
CA LEU A 39 -7.18 -17.47 -12.71
C LEU A 39 -8.09 -17.77 -11.52
N THR A 40 -8.68 -18.96 -11.49
CA THR A 40 -9.67 -19.34 -10.46
C THR A 40 -9.27 -20.57 -9.66
N THR A 41 -8.32 -21.37 -10.16
CA THR A 41 -7.85 -22.57 -9.47
C THR A 41 -6.56 -22.29 -8.67
N PRO A 42 -6.37 -22.89 -7.49
CA PRO A 42 -5.15 -22.73 -6.71
C PRO A 42 -3.88 -23.12 -7.48
N ASN A 43 -3.96 -24.14 -8.35
CA ASN A 43 -2.81 -24.63 -9.11
C ASN A 43 -2.37 -23.62 -10.19
N ASP A 44 -3.32 -22.97 -10.85
CA ASP A 44 -3.03 -21.90 -11.82
C ASP A 44 -2.44 -20.67 -11.13
N ILE A 45 -2.98 -20.32 -9.96
CA ILE A 45 -2.46 -19.24 -9.12
C ILE A 45 -1.01 -19.58 -8.71
N GLU A 46 -0.74 -20.76 -8.16
CA GLU A 46 0.61 -21.16 -7.77
C GLU A 46 1.59 -21.07 -8.95
N THR A 47 1.18 -21.58 -10.11
CA THR A 47 2.03 -21.60 -11.30
C THR A 47 2.41 -20.20 -11.74
N VAL A 48 1.46 -19.25 -11.76
CA VAL A 48 1.71 -17.85 -12.13
C VAL A 48 2.43 -17.08 -11.03
N PHE A 49 2.25 -17.41 -9.75
CA PHE A 49 2.92 -16.71 -8.67
C PHE A 49 4.36 -17.17 -8.44
N ARG A 50 4.72 -18.38 -8.87
CA ARG A 50 6.05 -18.99 -8.69
C ARG A 50 7.20 -18.12 -9.21
N ASP A 51 7.02 -17.47 -10.34
CA ASP A 51 7.99 -16.60 -11.00
C ASP A 51 7.50 -15.13 -11.10
N SER A 52 6.52 -14.74 -10.28
CA SER A 52 5.92 -13.40 -10.25
C SER A 52 6.91 -12.23 -10.15
N HIS A 53 8.09 -12.44 -9.60
CA HIS A 53 9.16 -11.44 -9.53
C HIS A 53 9.76 -11.08 -10.91
N THR A 54 9.54 -11.92 -11.92
CA THR A 54 9.93 -11.70 -13.32
C THR A 54 8.82 -11.03 -14.12
N HIS A 55 7.59 -11.01 -13.61
CA HIS A 55 6.44 -10.45 -14.30
C HIS A 55 6.49 -8.94 -14.32
N LEU A 56 6.09 -8.36 -15.46
CA LEU A 56 5.90 -6.93 -15.59
C LEU A 56 4.49 -6.59 -15.08
N LYS A 57 4.44 -5.76 -14.05
CA LYS A 57 3.18 -5.16 -13.59
C LYS A 57 2.71 -4.14 -14.61
N ALA A 58 1.41 -4.15 -14.90
CA ALA A 58 0.80 -3.12 -15.73
C ALA A 58 0.99 -1.76 -15.05
N ASN A 59 1.15 -0.70 -15.86
CA ASN A 59 1.33 0.65 -15.32
C ASN A 59 0.11 1.03 -14.45
N SER A 60 0.34 1.26 -13.15
CA SER A 60 -0.72 1.49 -12.15
C SER A 60 -1.81 0.41 -12.12
N ASN A 61 -1.49 -0.84 -12.46
CA ASN A 61 -2.46 -1.93 -12.60
C ASN A 61 -3.69 -1.54 -13.44
N ASP A 62 -3.49 -0.77 -14.51
CA ASP A 62 -4.54 -0.26 -15.41
C ASP A 62 -5.66 0.53 -14.71
N SER A 63 -5.39 1.04 -13.51
CA SER A 63 -6.38 1.77 -12.67
C SER A 63 -6.49 3.26 -13.03
N GLY A 64 -5.73 3.71 -14.02
CA GLY A 64 -5.77 5.09 -14.54
C GLY A 64 -4.90 6.09 -13.77
N HIS A 65 -4.96 7.35 -14.21
CA HIS A 65 -4.02 8.38 -13.82
C HIS A 65 -4.08 8.77 -12.34
N TYR A 66 -5.28 8.78 -11.74
CA TYR A 66 -5.43 9.14 -10.33
C TYR A 66 -4.75 8.12 -9.41
N MET A 67 -4.85 6.81 -9.71
CA MET A 67 -4.11 5.76 -9.02
C MET A 67 -2.60 5.95 -9.20
N TYR A 68 -2.15 6.27 -10.42
CA TYR A 68 -0.74 6.54 -10.67
C TYR A 68 -0.19 7.65 -9.76
N GLN A 69 -0.93 8.74 -9.57
CA GLN A 69 -0.51 9.85 -8.72
C GLN A 69 -0.39 9.48 -7.23
N LEU A 70 -1.18 8.50 -6.78
CA LEU A 70 -1.27 8.07 -5.39
C LEU A 70 -0.26 6.97 -5.06
N LEU A 71 -0.22 5.90 -5.89
CA LEU A 71 0.55 4.68 -5.64
C LEU A 71 1.33 4.18 -6.87
N GLY A 72 1.29 4.88 -8.01
CA GLY A 72 1.86 4.40 -9.28
C GLY A 72 3.34 4.03 -9.27
N VAL A 73 4.11 4.54 -8.29
CA VAL A 73 5.53 4.24 -8.10
C VAL A 73 5.85 3.61 -6.74
N CYS A 74 4.86 3.07 -6.04
CA CYS A 74 5.07 2.27 -4.84
C CYS A 74 5.64 0.88 -5.17
N LEU A 75 6.25 0.23 -4.18
CA LEU A 75 6.88 -1.08 -4.32
C LEU A 75 5.95 -2.14 -4.94
N GLY A 76 4.68 -2.14 -4.56
CA GLY A 76 3.69 -3.07 -5.08
C GLY A 76 3.33 -2.90 -6.56
N LEU A 77 3.60 -1.74 -7.18
CA LEU A 77 3.15 -1.42 -8.55
C LEU A 77 4.28 -1.26 -9.58
N ILE A 78 5.54 -1.15 -9.14
CA ILE A 78 6.68 -1.04 -10.05
C ILE A 78 7.31 -2.40 -10.37
N SER A 79 8.14 -2.42 -11.42
CA SER A 79 8.81 -3.62 -11.94
C SER A 79 10.29 -3.38 -12.26
N GLY A 80 11.03 -4.45 -12.54
CA GLY A 80 12.39 -4.36 -13.06
C GLY A 80 13.39 -3.72 -12.09
N GLN A 81 14.23 -2.80 -12.61
CA GLN A 81 15.32 -2.21 -11.84
C GLN A 81 14.82 -1.30 -10.71
N GLU A 82 13.79 -0.50 -10.95
CA GLU A 82 13.21 0.39 -9.95
C GLU A 82 12.67 -0.41 -8.76
N TRP A 83 11.96 -1.51 -9.04
CA TRP A 83 11.49 -2.44 -8.01
C TRP A 83 12.65 -3.02 -7.19
N ARG A 84 13.73 -3.48 -7.83
CA ARG A 84 14.90 -4.04 -7.11
C ARG A 84 15.54 -3.02 -6.19
N LEU A 85 15.72 -1.78 -6.65
CA LEU A 85 16.32 -0.70 -5.86
C LEU A 85 15.44 -0.32 -4.68
N LEU A 86 14.14 -0.14 -4.92
CA LEU A 86 13.17 0.19 -3.88
C LEU A 86 13.04 -0.92 -2.85
N ARG A 87 12.93 -2.18 -3.30
CA ARG A 87 12.91 -3.35 -2.43
C ARG A 87 14.16 -3.40 -1.55
N LYS A 88 15.35 -3.25 -2.15
CA LYS A 88 16.61 -3.25 -1.40
C LYS A 88 16.65 -2.17 -0.31
N ALA A 89 16.07 -1.00 -0.58
CA ALA A 89 16.02 0.11 0.38
C ALA A 89 14.97 -0.10 1.48
N THR A 90 13.89 -0.84 1.24
CA THR A 90 12.75 -0.94 2.17
C THR A 90 12.55 -2.31 2.83
N GLU A 91 13.11 -3.39 2.31
CA GLU A 91 12.83 -4.77 2.76
C GLU A 91 13.47 -5.13 4.11
N ALA A 92 14.62 -4.54 4.44
CA ALA A 92 15.38 -4.88 5.65
C ALA A 92 14.55 -4.99 6.95
N PRO A 93 13.68 -4.01 7.31
CA PRO A 93 12.81 -4.13 8.47
C PRO A 93 11.76 -5.25 8.37
N PHE A 94 11.39 -5.68 7.17
CA PHE A 94 10.33 -6.67 6.95
C PHE A 94 10.86 -8.09 6.77
N THR A 95 12.15 -8.31 6.97
CA THR A 95 12.71 -9.68 6.99
C THR A 95 12.17 -10.47 8.19
N ARG A 96 12.14 -11.80 8.09
CA ARG A 96 11.71 -12.67 9.20
C ARG A 96 12.47 -12.36 10.49
N THR A 97 13.80 -12.24 10.40
CA THR A 97 14.68 -11.96 11.55
C THR A 97 14.43 -10.59 12.15
N ALA A 98 14.19 -9.56 11.33
CA ALA A 98 13.83 -8.24 11.84
C ALA A 98 12.45 -8.25 12.51
N THR A 99 11.47 -8.89 11.88
CA THR A 99 10.09 -8.95 12.37
C THR A 99 9.99 -9.61 13.74
N THR A 100 10.79 -10.66 14.01
CA THR A 100 10.82 -11.30 15.34
C THR A 100 11.24 -10.33 16.45
N SER A 101 12.03 -9.29 16.13
CA SER A 101 12.44 -8.28 17.12
C SER A 101 11.35 -7.25 17.46
N TYR A 102 10.23 -7.25 16.73
CA TYR A 102 9.12 -6.31 16.93
C TYR A 102 7.99 -6.87 17.78
N VAL A 103 7.97 -8.19 18.06
CA VAL A 103 6.87 -8.86 18.75
C VAL A 103 6.52 -8.18 20.07
N ASP A 104 7.51 -7.96 20.94
CA ASP A 104 7.30 -7.30 22.23
C ASP A 104 6.80 -5.85 22.05
N GLY A 105 7.31 -5.14 21.05
CA GLY A 105 6.87 -3.77 20.73
C GLY A 105 5.41 -3.72 20.31
N VAL A 106 4.98 -4.64 19.45
CA VAL A 106 3.59 -4.76 18.98
C VAL A 106 2.65 -5.13 20.14
N LEU A 107 3.06 -6.09 20.99
CA LEU A 107 2.29 -6.49 22.18
C LEU A 107 2.16 -5.33 23.18
N ASN A 108 3.24 -4.61 23.44
CA ASN A 108 3.20 -3.41 24.28
C ASN A 108 2.27 -2.33 23.71
N HIS A 109 2.30 -2.12 22.40
CA HIS A 109 1.39 -1.19 21.74
C HIS A 109 -0.07 -1.65 21.87
N ALA A 110 -0.35 -2.96 21.76
CA ALA A 110 -1.70 -3.51 21.96
C ALA A 110 -2.18 -3.30 23.40
N ASN A 111 -1.32 -3.59 24.38
CA ASN A 111 -1.60 -3.42 25.81
C ASN A 111 -1.83 -1.96 26.20
N GLN A 112 -1.34 -1.00 25.42
CA GLN A 112 -1.65 0.43 25.60
C GLN A 112 -2.92 0.85 24.84
N HIS A 113 -3.11 0.31 23.63
CA HIS A 113 -4.21 0.69 22.75
C HIS A 113 -5.57 0.23 23.28
N ILE A 114 -5.69 -1.02 23.74
CA ILE A 114 -6.97 -1.58 24.20
C ILE A 114 -7.52 -0.81 25.41
N PRO A 115 -6.76 -0.54 26.49
CA PRO A 115 -7.27 0.28 27.60
C PRO A 115 -7.64 1.70 27.17
N SER A 116 -6.85 2.33 26.30
CA SER A 116 -7.17 3.66 25.76
C SER A 116 -8.48 3.65 24.97
N LEU A 117 -8.73 2.59 24.21
CA LEU A 117 -9.97 2.41 23.47
C LEU A 117 -11.13 2.23 24.45
N CYS A 118 -11.02 1.33 25.43
CA CYS A 118 -12.06 1.12 26.46
C CYS A 118 -12.40 2.41 27.21
N ALA A 119 -11.41 3.23 27.58
CA ALA A 119 -11.62 4.51 28.26
C ALA A 119 -12.38 5.54 27.42
N SER A 120 -12.32 5.42 26.08
CA SER A 120 -13.02 6.32 25.14
C SER A 120 -14.45 5.88 24.81
N LYS A 121 -14.88 4.69 25.28
CA LYS A 121 -16.15 4.07 24.93
C LYS A 121 -17.08 3.99 26.15
N PRO A 122 -18.41 3.91 25.92
CA PRO A 122 -19.36 3.61 26.99
C PRO A 122 -19.06 2.27 27.67
N GLU A 123 -19.44 2.13 28.94
CA GLU A 123 -19.25 0.92 29.76
C GLU A 123 -19.82 -0.35 29.09
N LYS A 124 -20.96 -0.21 28.40
CA LYS A 124 -21.53 -1.25 27.54
C LYS A 124 -21.35 -0.86 26.08
N TRP A 125 -20.28 -1.35 25.48
CA TRP A 125 -19.97 -1.11 24.06
C TRP A 125 -19.64 -2.42 23.36
N HIS A 126 -20.13 -2.54 22.12
CA HIS A 126 -19.79 -3.64 21.24
C HIS A 126 -18.62 -3.22 20.35
N LEU A 127 -17.50 -3.93 20.48
CA LEU A 127 -16.34 -3.75 19.62
C LEU A 127 -16.76 -3.89 18.16
N ARG A 128 -16.51 -2.86 17.34
CA ARG A 128 -16.62 -2.94 15.88
C ARG A 128 -15.20 -2.97 15.31
N PRO A 129 -14.64 -4.14 14.99
CA PRO A 129 -13.22 -4.27 14.66
C PRO A 129 -12.75 -3.29 13.58
N GLN A 130 -13.54 -3.09 12.53
CA GLN A 130 -13.21 -2.16 11.46
C GLN A 130 -13.19 -0.70 11.94
N ALA A 131 -14.17 -0.24 12.71
CA ALA A 131 -14.21 1.15 13.15
C ALA A 131 -13.19 1.45 14.25
N ASP A 132 -12.98 0.48 15.13
CA ASP A 132 -12.33 0.69 16.41
C ASP A 132 -10.86 0.22 16.42
N LEU A 133 -10.48 -0.72 15.53
CA LEU A 133 -9.12 -1.25 15.44
C LEU A 133 -8.40 -0.88 14.14
N ARG A 134 -9.06 -0.33 13.10
CA ARG A 134 -8.40 -0.02 11.81
C ARG A 134 -7.14 0.84 11.91
N VAL A 135 -7.07 1.70 12.92
CA VAL A 135 -5.96 2.63 13.15
C VAL A 135 -4.79 1.94 13.85
N TYR A 136 -5.02 0.88 14.61
CA TYR A 136 -3.99 0.24 15.43
C TYR A 136 -2.81 -0.32 14.59
N PRO A 137 -3.03 -1.11 13.53
CA PRO A 137 -1.92 -1.63 12.71
C PRO A 137 -1.07 -0.51 12.12
N PHE A 138 -1.71 0.60 11.74
CA PHE A 138 -1.03 1.77 11.19
C PHE A 138 -0.11 2.44 12.23
N LEU A 139 -0.61 2.66 13.45
CA LEU A 139 0.19 3.24 14.53
C LEU A 139 1.33 2.31 14.97
N ALA A 140 1.08 1.01 15.05
CA ALA A 140 2.09 0.02 15.41
C ALA A 140 3.21 -0.03 14.35
N LEU A 141 2.86 -0.04 13.07
CA LEU A 141 3.84 0.00 11.98
C LEU A 141 4.62 1.32 11.97
N ALA A 142 3.96 2.44 12.23
CA ALA A 142 4.65 3.74 12.32
C ALA A 142 5.65 3.76 13.49
N ASP A 143 5.30 3.22 14.65
CA ASP A 143 6.26 3.11 15.77
C ASP A 143 7.44 2.19 15.42
N ILE A 144 7.26 1.14 14.60
CA ILE A 144 8.37 0.28 14.11
C ILE A 144 9.27 1.05 13.15
N LEU A 145 8.71 1.78 12.19
CA LEU A 145 9.46 2.43 11.11
C LEU A 145 10.19 3.70 11.57
N TYR A 146 9.52 4.52 12.39
CA TYR A 146 10.02 5.82 12.83
C TYR A 146 10.50 5.83 14.30
N GLY A 147 10.35 4.70 15.00
CA GLY A 147 10.51 4.64 16.45
C GLY A 147 9.32 5.23 17.19
N THR A 148 9.33 5.18 18.52
CA THR A 148 8.24 5.69 19.37
C THR A 148 7.86 7.12 19.01
N LEU A 149 6.69 7.31 18.39
CA LEU A 149 6.21 8.62 17.96
C LEU A 149 5.81 9.48 19.16
N SER A 150 6.05 10.80 19.06
CA SER A 150 5.55 11.75 20.07
C SER A 150 4.03 11.84 20.00
N PRO A 151 3.33 12.21 21.10
CA PRO A 151 1.88 12.39 21.08
C PRO A 151 1.41 13.36 19.99
N ASN A 152 2.18 14.42 19.73
CA ASN A 152 1.90 15.38 18.65
C ASN A 152 2.00 14.74 17.26
N LEU A 153 3.05 13.94 16.98
CA LEU A 153 3.19 13.25 15.70
C LEU A 153 2.10 12.20 15.50
N LYS A 154 1.72 11.46 16.56
CA LYS A 154 0.59 10.52 16.52
C LYS A 154 -0.72 11.26 16.20
N ALA A 155 -1.03 12.36 16.89
CA ALA A 155 -2.23 13.15 16.62
C ALA A 155 -2.28 13.68 15.17
N ARG A 156 -1.17 14.24 14.67
CA ARG A 156 -1.06 14.72 13.29
C ARG A 156 -1.16 13.59 12.26
N LEU A 157 -0.68 12.39 12.58
CA LEU A 157 -0.85 11.24 11.71
C LEU A 157 -2.33 10.88 11.55
N LEU A 158 -3.09 10.91 12.65
CA LEU A 158 -4.52 10.63 12.64
C LEU A 158 -5.33 11.66 11.84
N THR A 159 -4.90 12.94 11.80
CA THR A 159 -5.59 13.96 11.00
C THR A 159 -5.36 13.82 9.50
N ILE A 160 -4.37 13.04 9.06
CA ILE A 160 -4.11 12.77 7.63
C ILE A 160 -5.05 11.67 7.09
N ILE A 161 -5.49 10.73 7.94
CA ILE A 161 -6.30 9.58 7.54
C ILE A 161 -7.58 9.96 6.78
N PRO A 162 -8.40 10.95 7.21
CA PRO A 162 -9.62 11.30 6.46
C PRO A 162 -9.33 11.82 5.05
N GLY A 163 -8.24 12.60 4.88
CA GLY A 163 -7.83 13.09 3.56
C GLY A 163 -7.40 11.94 2.65
N ARG A 164 -6.71 10.94 3.20
CA ARG A 164 -6.36 9.70 2.51
C ARG A 164 -7.61 8.93 2.09
N ASP A 165 -8.55 8.71 3.01
CA ASP A 165 -9.80 7.98 2.75
C ASP A 165 -10.60 8.64 1.60
N SER A 166 -10.66 9.98 1.58
CA SER A 166 -11.32 10.74 0.49
C SER A 166 -10.64 10.55 -0.86
N VAL A 167 -9.30 10.62 -0.89
CA VAL A 167 -8.51 10.38 -2.10
C VAL A 167 -8.71 8.94 -2.60
N PHE A 168 -8.70 7.94 -1.72
CA PHE A 168 -8.99 6.55 -2.09
C PHE A 168 -10.43 6.37 -2.60
N ALA A 169 -11.42 7.06 -2.03
CA ALA A 169 -12.78 7.02 -2.52
C ALA A 169 -12.88 7.54 -3.97
N HIS A 170 -12.23 8.66 -4.28
CA HIS A 170 -12.16 9.19 -5.64
C HIS A 170 -11.48 8.25 -6.64
N MET A 171 -10.46 7.52 -6.18
CA MET A 171 -9.80 6.48 -6.97
C MET A 171 -10.76 5.31 -7.27
N MET A 172 -11.44 4.78 -6.26
CA MET A 172 -12.35 3.63 -6.40
C MET A 172 -13.60 3.95 -7.22
N MET A 173 -14.19 5.13 -7.02
CA MET A 173 -15.36 5.57 -7.81
C MET A 173 -15.01 5.73 -9.30
N GLY A 174 -13.75 6.05 -9.63
CA GLY A 174 -13.32 6.22 -11.01
C GLY A 174 -13.91 7.45 -11.69
N GLY A 175 -14.18 7.33 -13.00
CA GLY A 175 -14.71 8.43 -13.81
C GLY A 175 -13.63 9.30 -14.42
N VAL A 176 -13.88 10.61 -14.54
CA VAL A 176 -12.98 11.56 -15.25
C VAL A 176 -11.57 11.59 -14.67
N THR A 177 -11.40 11.32 -13.39
CA THR A 177 -10.09 11.27 -12.69
C THR A 177 -9.15 10.19 -13.25
N ARG A 178 -9.67 9.18 -13.95
CA ARG A 178 -8.87 8.12 -14.57
C ARG A 178 -8.02 8.61 -15.74
N TYR A 179 -8.39 9.73 -16.37
CA TYR A 179 -7.67 10.27 -17.53
C TYR A 179 -6.55 11.22 -17.14
N ALA A 180 -5.43 11.16 -17.85
CA ALA A 180 -4.24 11.96 -17.55
C ALA A 180 -4.45 13.48 -17.63
N TRP A 181 -5.38 13.95 -18.47
CA TRP A 181 -5.70 15.36 -18.61
C TRP A 181 -6.55 15.90 -17.45
N ALA A 182 -7.24 15.04 -16.69
CA ALA A 182 -8.11 15.47 -15.61
C ALA A 182 -7.35 16.16 -14.47
N LYS A 183 -6.02 15.98 -14.38
CA LYS A 183 -5.14 16.69 -13.43
C LYS A 183 -5.14 18.22 -13.62
N TYR A 184 -5.47 18.70 -14.82
CA TYR A 184 -5.54 20.14 -15.13
C TYR A 184 -6.89 20.75 -14.81
N LEU A 185 -7.91 19.93 -14.56
CA LEU A 185 -9.22 20.42 -14.16
C LEU A 185 -9.21 20.84 -12.67
N PRO A 186 -9.97 21.88 -12.30
CA PRO A 186 -10.11 22.34 -10.92
C PRO A 186 -11.05 21.42 -10.10
N LEU A 187 -10.86 20.11 -10.17
CA LEU A 187 -11.64 19.12 -9.43
C LEU A 187 -11.28 19.14 -7.95
N GLN A 188 -12.28 18.92 -7.10
CA GLN A 188 -12.10 18.70 -5.67
C GLN A 188 -11.09 17.58 -5.41
N ALA A 189 -11.21 16.45 -6.14
CA ALA A 189 -10.27 15.33 -6.10
C ALA A 189 -8.79 15.76 -6.27
N ASN A 190 -8.47 16.63 -7.24
CA ASN A 190 -7.10 17.10 -7.45
C ASN A 190 -6.59 18.01 -6.32
N ARG A 191 -7.49 18.75 -5.65
CA ARG A 191 -7.12 19.55 -4.48
C ARG A 191 -6.85 18.64 -3.29
N GLU A 192 -7.73 17.68 -3.03
CA GLU A 192 -7.58 16.71 -1.95
C GLU A 192 -6.33 15.84 -2.12
N MET A 193 -6.04 15.37 -3.34
CA MET A 193 -4.80 14.65 -3.66
C MET A 193 -3.56 15.48 -3.31
N ARG A 194 -3.52 16.76 -3.72
CA ARG A 194 -2.37 17.63 -3.42
C ARG A 194 -2.25 17.89 -1.92
N SER A 195 -3.35 18.19 -1.24
CA SER A 195 -3.36 18.42 0.20
C SER A 195 -2.90 17.19 0.97
N PHE A 196 -3.38 16.00 0.61
CA PHE A 196 -2.95 14.74 1.19
C PHE A 196 -1.45 14.51 0.98
N LYS A 197 -0.96 14.56 -0.26
CA LYS A 197 0.46 14.34 -0.56
C LYS A 197 1.38 15.31 0.18
N GLN A 198 0.98 16.58 0.28
CA GLN A 198 1.74 17.58 1.04
C GLN A 198 1.74 17.29 2.55
N ALA A 199 0.58 16.96 3.13
CA ALA A 199 0.49 16.62 4.55
C ALA A 199 1.28 15.35 4.88
N TRP A 200 1.17 14.32 4.05
CA TRP A 200 1.91 13.06 4.16
C TRP A 200 3.41 13.26 4.06
N ALA A 201 3.87 14.02 3.05
CA ALA A 201 5.28 14.35 2.88
C ALA A 201 5.84 15.10 4.09
N ARG A 202 5.14 16.14 4.58
CA ARG A 202 5.58 16.93 5.73
C ARG A 202 5.65 16.09 7.00
N TRP A 203 4.64 15.26 7.24
CA TRP A 203 4.63 14.38 8.40
C TRP A 203 5.81 13.39 8.38
N ASN A 204 6.11 12.81 7.22
CA ASN A 204 7.26 11.92 7.05
C ASN A 204 8.59 12.61 7.33
N ASP A 205 8.78 13.83 6.83
CA ASP A 205 10.01 14.60 7.05
C ASP A 205 10.19 14.96 8.53
N ASP A 206 9.12 15.36 9.21
CA ASP A 206 9.13 15.66 10.63
C ASP A 206 9.43 14.41 11.47
N ALA A 207 8.80 13.29 11.14
CA ALA A 207 9.01 12.01 11.81
C ALA A 207 10.44 11.48 11.61
N HIS A 208 10.98 11.60 10.39
CA HIS A 208 12.37 11.28 10.08
C HIS A 208 13.35 12.18 10.85
N SER A 209 13.10 13.49 10.90
CA SER A 209 13.92 14.44 11.66
C SER A 209 13.91 14.11 13.15
N GLY A 210 12.74 13.78 13.72
CA GLY A 210 12.61 13.33 15.10
C GLY A 210 13.32 11.99 15.37
N ALA A 211 13.36 11.10 14.39
CA ALA A 211 14.10 9.84 14.48
C ALA A 211 15.62 10.06 14.48
N LEU A 212 16.12 10.96 13.63
CA LEU A 212 17.54 11.34 13.60
C LEU A 212 18.00 11.90 14.94
N VAL A 213 17.25 12.84 15.52
CA VAL A 213 17.54 13.44 16.85
C VAL A 213 17.64 12.36 17.94
N LYS A 214 16.72 11.39 17.96
CA LYS A 214 16.77 10.30 18.93
C LYS A 214 17.99 9.40 18.74
N ALA A 215 18.38 9.13 17.49
CA ALA A 215 19.54 8.30 17.20
C ALA A 215 20.85 9.00 17.62
N THR A 216 20.98 10.30 17.37
CA THR A 216 22.21 11.05 17.66
C THR A 216 22.31 11.47 19.13
N GLU A 217 21.27 12.09 19.68
CA GLU A 217 21.32 12.70 21.02
C GLU A 217 21.01 11.70 22.13
N LYS A 218 20.05 10.80 21.90
CA LYS A 218 19.60 9.82 22.92
C LYS A 218 20.31 8.48 22.81
N ARG A 219 21.29 8.34 21.89
CA ARG A 219 22.02 7.11 21.57
C ARG A 219 21.09 5.90 21.40
N GLN A 220 19.89 6.13 20.86
CA GLN A 220 18.95 5.06 20.57
C GLN A 220 19.35 4.33 19.30
N ARG A 221 18.97 3.05 19.21
CA ARG A 221 19.21 2.26 18.01
C ARG A 221 18.57 2.95 16.79
N PRO A 222 19.29 3.09 15.66
CA PRO A 222 18.71 3.65 14.45
C PRO A 222 17.48 2.87 14.01
N VAL A 223 16.43 3.61 13.63
CA VAL A 223 15.17 3.06 13.14
C VAL A 223 15.16 2.98 11.61
N PRO A 224 14.32 2.12 11.00
CA PRO A 224 14.36 1.85 9.57
C PRO A 224 14.25 3.09 8.67
N ILE A 225 13.44 4.09 9.05
CA ILE A 225 13.22 5.29 8.22
C ILE A 225 14.51 6.06 7.92
N ILE A 226 15.49 6.04 8.82
CA ILE A 226 16.77 6.74 8.63
C ILE A 226 17.53 6.16 7.45
N ALA A 227 17.60 4.83 7.35
CA ALA A 227 18.25 4.15 6.23
C ALA A 227 17.49 4.34 4.91
N MET A 228 16.16 4.33 4.97
CA MET A 228 15.31 4.58 3.79
C MET A 228 15.51 5.99 3.24
N TYR A 229 15.54 7.01 4.10
CA TYR A 229 15.83 8.39 3.69
C TYR A 229 17.27 8.57 3.21
N ALA A 230 18.24 7.85 3.77
CA ALA A 230 19.60 7.84 3.24
C ALA A 230 19.68 7.32 1.79
N ALA A 231 18.87 6.31 1.44
CA ALA A 231 18.74 5.81 0.07
C ALA A 231 18.07 6.82 -0.89
N VAL A 232 17.27 7.75 -0.37
CA VAL A 232 16.77 8.90 -1.15
C VAL A 232 17.89 9.92 -1.34
N SER A 233 18.58 10.30 -0.26
CA SER A 233 19.63 11.32 -0.29
C SER A 233 20.82 10.94 -1.20
N ASN A 234 21.14 9.66 -1.32
CA ASN A 234 22.19 9.17 -2.22
C ASN A 234 21.71 8.90 -3.65
N GLY A 235 20.43 9.17 -3.96
CA GLY A 235 19.85 8.99 -5.29
C GLY A 235 19.54 7.55 -5.69
N SER A 236 19.63 6.57 -4.78
CA SER A 236 19.32 5.17 -5.09
C SER A 236 17.83 4.95 -5.39
N ILE A 237 16.96 5.72 -4.73
CA ILE A 237 15.51 5.69 -4.93
C ILE A 237 14.95 7.11 -4.94
N SER A 238 13.79 7.31 -5.59
CA SER A 238 13.12 8.60 -5.53
C SER A 238 12.36 8.77 -4.21
N ARG A 239 12.25 10.03 -3.74
CA ARG A 239 11.46 10.36 -2.55
C ARG A 239 9.99 9.98 -2.72
N GLU A 240 9.44 10.19 -3.92
CA GLU A 240 8.06 9.83 -4.23
C GLU A 240 7.83 8.32 -4.08
N ALA A 241 8.72 7.48 -4.63
CA ALA A 241 8.62 6.03 -4.52
C ALA A 241 8.67 5.55 -3.06
N LEU A 242 9.53 6.17 -2.23
CA LEU A 242 9.57 5.89 -0.80
C LEU A 242 8.24 6.27 -0.13
N LEU A 243 7.75 7.49 -0.33
CA LEU A 243 6.52 7.97 0.32
C LEU A 243 5.28 7.18 -0.08
N GLN A 244 5.16 6.80 -1.35
CA GLN A 244 4.05 5.95 -1.80
C GLN A 244 4.16 4.53 -1.25
N THR A 245 5.37 3.98 -1.13
CA THR A 245 5.59 2.67 -0.48
C THR A 245 5.24 2.71 0.99
N LEU A 246 5.60 3.80 1.68
CA LEU A 246 5.21 4.00 3.08
C LEU A 246 3.70 4.14 3.20
N ASP A 247 3.02 4.86 2.29
CA ASP A 247 1.54 4.93 2.28
C ASP A 247 0.88 3.57 2.00
N GLU A 248 1.44 2.79 1.07
CA GLU A 248 0.97 1.44 0.72
C GLU A 248 1.02 0.53 1.95
N CYS A 249 2.19 0.39 2.59
CA CYS A 249 2.39 -0.48 3.74
C CYS A 249 1.59 -0.04 4.97
N SER A 250 1.33 1.26 5.07
CA SER A 250 0.68 1.87 6.22
C SER A 250 -0.82 2.10 6.00
N SER A 251 -1.36 1.57 4.90
CA SER A 251 -2.78 1.66 4.58
C SER A 251 -3.64 0.75 5.48
N PRO A 252 -4.62 1.31 6.20
CA PRO A 252 -5.63 0.52 6.90
C PRO A 252 -6.62 -0.20 5.96
N ILE A 253 -6.53 0.03 4.64
CA ILE A 253 -7.42 -0.52 3.60
C ILE A 253 -6.83 -1.81 2.99
N SER A 254 -5.64 -2.23 3.41
CA SER A 254 -4.98 -3.44 2.87
C SER A 254 -5.63 -4.77 3.30
N THR A 255 -6.72 -4.77 4.06
CA THR A 255 -7.49 -5.98 4.39
C THR A 255 -8.98 -5.84 4.11
N CYS A 256 -9.39 -6.55 3.04
CA CYS A 256 -10.73 -6.96 2.65
C CYS A 256 -11.78 -5.85 2.37
N PRO A 257 -12.41 -5.83 1.17
CA PRO A 257 -13.70 -5.19 1.02
C PRO A 257 -14.70 -5.92 1.92
N SER A 258 -15.47 -5.16 2.70
CA SER A 258 -16.65 -5.68 3.40
C SER A 258 -17.55 -6.36 2.35
N PRO A 259 -17.95 -7.63 2.53
CA PRO A 259 -19.18 -8.06 1.90
C PRO A 259 -20.31 -7.23 2.53
N HIS A 260 -21.23 -6.82 1.66
CA HIS A 260 -22.48 -6.08 1.88
C HIS A 260 -22.98 -5.91 3.31
#